data_AF-A0A2W5SNM0-F1
#
_entry.id   AF-A0A2W5SNM0-F1
#
_cell.length_a   1.000
_cell.length_b   1.000
_cell.length_c   1.000
_cell.angle_alpha   90.00
_cell.angle_beta   90.00
_cell.angle_gamma   90.00
#
_symmetry.space_group_name_H-M   'P 1'
#
loop_
_entity.id
_entity.type
_entity.pdbx_description
1 polymer ?
#
loop_
_entity_poly.entity_id
_entity_poly.type
_entity_poly.pdbx_seq_one_letter_code
_entity_poly.pdbx_strand_id
1 'polypeptide(L)'
;MTTEFSLGEEPPVDLLVESEGWLREAAEDLVRARRALRSGKVEEVKAAQAAIREMKTALDMAMQERARIDRLRNQAAGIVGDRGRALDFDAARLEIGRRLACLRDAGDG
;
A
#
# COMPACT_ATOMS: atom_id res chain seq x y z
N MET A 1 -8.33 19.48 -32.11
CA MET A 1 -6.96 19.30 -31.60
C MET A 1 -7.06 18.37 -30.41
N THR A 2 -6.83 17.09 -30.65
CA THR A 2 -6.83 16.02 -29.63
C THR A 2 -5.49 16.07 -28.92
N THR A 3 -5.48 16.38 -27.62
CA THR A 3 -4.27 16.29 -26.80
C THR A 3 -4.04 14.84 -26.43
N GLU A 4 -3.07 14.23 -27.09
CA GLU A 4 -2.55 12.91 -26.73
C GLU A 4 -1.85 12.99 -25.38
N PHE A 5 -2.37 12.27 -24.39
CA PHE A 5 -1.66 12.01 -23.14
C PHE A 5 -0.50 11.06 -23.47
N SER A 6 0.72 11.60 -23.49
CA SER A 6 1.94 10.80 -23.64
C SER A 6 2.07 9.85 -22.45
N LEU A 7 1.73 8.59 -22.68
CA LEU A 7 2.04 7.43 -21.84
C LEU A 7 3.53 7.13 -22.00
N GLY A 8 4.40 7.76 -21.20
CA GLY A 8 5.84 7.61 -21.39
C GLY A 8 6.79 8.06 -20.27
N GLU A 9 6.31 8.58 -19.14
CA GLU A 9 7.16 8.80 -17.97
C GLU A 9 6.70 7.83 -16.87
N GLU A 10 7.56 6.86 -16.54
CA GLU A 10 7.42 6.15 -15.27
C GLU A 10 7.26 7.21 -14.18
N PRO A 11 6.19 7.14 -13.34
CA PRO A 11 6.09 8.08 -12.24
C PRO A 11 7.38 7.94 -11.42
N PRO A 12 8.12 9.03 -11.17
CA PRO A 12 9.41 8.94 -10.51
C PRO A 12 9.19 8.17 -9.22
N VAL A 13 9.84 7.01 -9.12
CA VAL A 13 9.80 6.15 -7.93
C VAL A 13 10.08 6.94 -6.65
N ASP A 14 10.78 8.07 -6.80
CA ASP A 14 11.06 9.10 -5.82
C ASP A 14 9.81 9.78 -5.22
N LEU A 15 8.83 10.18 -6.05
CA LEU A 15 7.59 10.83 -5.57
C LEU A 15 6.75 9.90 -4.68
N LEU A 16 6.83 8.59 -4.93
CA LEU A 16 6.15 7.59 -4.10
C LEU A 16 6.80 7.47 -2.72
N VAL A 17 8.13 7.42 -2.67
CA VAL A 17 8.90 7.35 -1.43
C VAL A 17 8.71 8.63 -0.62
N GLU A 18 8.73 9.79 -1.28
CA GLU A 18 8.50 11.09 -0.64
C GLU A 18 7.08 11.16 -0.03
N SER A 19 6.06 10.75 -0.79
CA SER A 19 4.67 10.71 -0.32
C SER A 19 4.50 9.77 0.88
N GLU A 20 5.14 8.60 0.88
CA GLU A 20 5.13 7.68 2.03
C GLU A 20 5.79 8.27 3.28
N GLY A 21 6.83 9.09 3.11
CA GLY A 21 7.48 9.84 4.18
C GLY A 21 6.52 10.84 4.82
N TRP A 22 5.85 11.66 4.00
CA TRP A 22 4.91 12.68 4.47
C TRP A 22 3.72 12.07 5.23
N LEU A 23 3.22 10.91 4.78
CA LEU A 23 2.15 10.17 5.44
C LEU A 23 2.56 9.68 6.84
N ARG A 24 3.80 9.23 6.99
CA ARG A 24 4.33 8.79 8.28
C ARG A 24 4.44 9.95 9.26
N GLU A 25 4.99 11.07 8.82
CA GLU A 25 5.14 12.27 9.64
C GLU A 25 3.78 12.80 10.11
N ALA A 26 2.80 12.88 9.20
CA ALA A 26 1.45 13.29 9.53
C ALA A 26 0.83 12.37 10.60
N ALA A 27 0.99 11.04 10.49
CA ALA A 27 0.49 10.09 11.48
C ALA A 27 1.11 10.30 12.88
N GLU A 28 2.40 10.64 12.95
CA GLU A 28 3.07 10.95 14.21
C GLU A 28 2.53 12.23 14.85
N ASP A 29 2.26 13.27 14.05
CA ASP A 29 1.64 14.51 14.52
C ASP A 29 0.24 14.28 15.09
N LEU A 30 -0.57 13.43 14.46
CA LEU A 30 -1.88 13.02 14.98
C LEU A 30 -1.76 12.38 16.37
N VAL A 31 -0.76 11.52 16.57
CA VAL A 31 -0.51 10.86 17.86
C VAL A 31 -0.09 11.89 18.92
N ARG A 32 0.78 12.84 18.56
CA ARG A 32 1.20 13.95 19.44
C ARG A 32 0.01 14.82 19.85
N ALA A 33 -0.80 15.26 18.88
CA ALA A 33 -1.99 16.06 19.11
C ALA A 33 -3.01 15.34 20.03
N ARG A 34 -3.26 14.05 19.79
CA ARG A 34 -4.13 13.23 20.64
C ARG A 34 -3.65 13.14 22.09
N ARG A 35 -2.33 13.00 22.31
CA ARG A 35 -1.74 12.96 23.66
C ARG A 35 -1.91 14.30 24.38
N ALA A 36 -1.67 15.41 23.68
CA ALA A 36 -1.86 16.76 24.23
C ALA A 36 -3.32 17.00 24.65
N LEU A 37 -4.30 16.60 23.82
CA LEU A 37 -5.72 16.69 24.16
C LEU A 37 -6.09 15.87 25.40
N ARG A 38 -5.55 14.66 25.55
CA ARG A 38 -5.79 13.82 26.75
C ARG A 38 -5.16 14.38 28.03
N SER A 39 -4.20 15.30 27.92
CA SER A 39 -3.50 15.89 29.06
C SER A 39 -4.25 17.05 29.74
N GLY A 40 -5.46 17.39 29.27
CA GLY A 40 -6.35 18.33 29.97
C GLY A 40 -6.09 19.82 29.73
N LYS A 41 -5.21 20.19 28.78
CA LYS A 41 -4.97 21.58 28.36
C LYS A 41 -6.04 22.08 27.37
N VAL A 42 -7.30 22.01 27.75
CA VAL A 42 -8.41 22.32 26.82
C VAL A 42 -9.19 23.53 27.33
N GLU A 43 -8.73 24.72 26.95
CA GLU A 43 -9.55 25.94 27.06
C GLU A 43 -10.70 25.96 26.04
N GLU A 44 -10.66 25.14 24.98
CA GLU A 44 -11.78 25.07 24.01
C GLU A 44 -11.99 23.66 23.45
N VAL A 45 -12.90 22.91 24.08
CA VAL A 45 -13.30 21.54 23.64
C VAL A 45 -13.80 21.56 22.19
N LYS A 46 -14.37 22.68 21.73
CA LYS A 46 -14.82 22.87 20.34
C LYS A 46 -13.66 22.99 19.36
N ALA A 47 -12.61 23.76 19.68
CA ALA A 47 -11.42 23.87 18.84
C ALA A 47 -10.71 22.51 18.72
N ALA A 48 -10.63 21.76 19.83
CA ALA A 48 -10.12 20.39 19.83
C ALA A 48 -10.93 19.45 18.92
N GLN A 49 -12.27 19.53 18.98
CA GLN A 49 -13.15 18.71 18.13
C GLN A 49 -13.03 19.07 16.64
N ALA A 50 -12.87 20.35 16.30
CA ALA A 50 -12.65 20.80 14.92
C ALA A 50 -11.32 20.26 14.38
N ALA A 51 -10.23 20.42 15.15
CA ALA A 51 -8.93 19.90 14.80
C ALA A 51 -8.95 18.37 14.59
N ILE A 52 -9.65 17.61 15.46
CA ILE A 52 -9.81 16.15 15.28
C ILE A 52 -10.53 15.80 13.97
N ARG A 53 -11.51 16.59 13.54
CA ARG A 53 -12.24 16.32 12.29
C ARG A 53 -11.35 16.58 11.08
N GLU A 54 -10.64 17.70 11.05
CA GLU A 54 -9.69 18.02 9.97
C GLU A 54 -8.59 16.97 9.87
N MET A 55 -8.07 16.53 11.02
CA MET A 55 -7.11 15.44 11.12
C MET A 55 -7.62 14.13 10.50
N LYS A 56 -8.89 13.76 10.73
CA LYS A 56 -9.50 12.58 10.12
C LYS A 56 -9.65 12.73 8.60
N THR A 57 -10.10 13.90 8.14
CA THR A 57 -10.21 14.19 6.70
C THR A 57 -8.85 14.09 6.01
N ALA A 58 -7.80 14.67 6.61
CA ALA A 58 -6.45 14.58 6.09
C ALA A 58 -5.97 13.12 6.04
N LEU A 59 -6.23 12.33 7.08
CA LEU A 59 -5.89 10.91 7.12
C LEU A 59 -6.65 10.09 6.04
N ASP A 60 -7.93 10.37 5.82
CA ASP A 60 -8.72 9.69 4.80
C ASP A 60 -8.19 10.00 3.39
N MET A 61 -7.84 11.27 3.11
CA MET A 61 -7.21 11.66 1.84
C MET A 61 -5.86 10.97 1.63
N ALA A 62 -5.05 10.94 2.70
CA ALA A 62 -3.79 10.23 2.76
C ALA A 62 -3.92 8.73 2.41
N MET A 63 -4.91 8.06 3.00
CA MET A 63 -5.17 6.64 2.76
C MET A 63 -5.70 6.37 1.34
N GLN A 64 -6.49 7.29 0.78
CA GLN A 64 -6.95 7.21 -0.60
C GLN A 64 -5.78 7.34 -1.58
N GLU A 65 -4.87 8.28 -1.34
CA GLU A 65 -3.69 8.47 -2.18
C GLU A 65 -2.76 7.25 -2.09
N ARG A 66 -2.55 6.69 -0.89
CA ARG A 66 -1.80 5.44 -0.74
C ARG A 66 -2.43 4.29 -1.53
N ALA A 67 -3.75 4.13 -1.46
CA ALA A 67 -4.45 3.11 -2.25
C ALA A 67 -4.31 3.34 -3.76
N ARG A 68 -4.26 4.60 -4.21
CA ARG A 68 -4.03 4.97 -5.60
C ARG A 68 -2.61 4.63 -6.05
N ILE A 69 -1.62 4.96 -5.23
CA ILE A 69 -0.21 4.63 -5.42
C ILE A 69 -0.01 3.12 -5.53
N ASP A 70 -0.58 2.34 -4.61
CA ASP A 70 -0.45 0.87 -4.61
C ASP A 70 -1.04 0.26 -5.89
N ARG A 71 -2.16 0.81 -6.38
CA ARG A 71 -2.73 0.40 -7.68
C ARG A 71 -1.80 0.72 -8.84
N LEU A 72 -1.24 1.93 -8.88
CA LEU A 72 -0.30 2.34 -9.94
C LEU A 72 0.97 1.48 -9.93
N ARG A 73 1.55 1.20 -8.76
CA ARG A 73 2.69 0.28 -8.60
C ARG A 73 2.37 -1.11 -9.16
N ASN A 74 1.21 -1.67 -8.80
CA ASN A 74 0.82 -2.99 -9.29
C ASN A 74 0.60 -2.98 -10.81
N GLN A 75 0.00 -1.93 -11.37
CA GLN A 75 -0.15 -1.78 -12.83
C GLN A 75 1.19 -1.70 -13.54
N ALA A 76 2.13 -0.88 -13.06
CA ALA A 76 3.47 -0.75 -13.62
C ALA A 76 4.26 -2.06 -13.58
N ALA A 77 4.10 -2.84 -12.51
CA ALA A 77 4.70 -4.17 -12.36
C ALA A 77 4.00 -5.26 -13.21
N GLY A 78 2.99 -4.92 -14.00
CA GLY A 78 2.19 -5.89 -14.76
C GLY A 78 1.30 -6.79 -13.89
N ILE A 79 1.18 -6.48 -12.59
CA ILE A 79 0.34 -7.18 -11.61
C ILE A 79 -1.08 -6.61 -11.74
N VAL A 80 -1.76 -6.91 -12.84
CA VAL A 80 -3.16 -6.49 -13.07
C VAL A 80 -4.10 -7.67 -12.82
N GLY A 81 -4.86 -7.58 -11.71
CA GLY A 81 -5.86 -8.58 -11.31
C GLY A 81 -5.31 -9.76 -10.50
N ASP A 82 -6.21 -10.65 -10.08
CA ASP A 82 -5.95 -11.84 -9.25
C ASP A 82 -4.87 -12.77 -9.84
N ARG A 83 -4.57 -12.60 -11.15
CA ARG A 83 -3.58 -13.38 -11.91
C ARG A 83 -2.14 -12.89 -11.76
N GLY A 84 -1.90 -11.64 -11.35
CA GLY A 84 -0.54 -11.08 -11.21
C GLY A 84 0.22 -11.60 -9.97
N ARG A 85 -0.51 -12.16 -8.99
CA ARG A 85 0.03 -12.89 -7.84
C ARG A 85 -0.53 -14.32 -7.76
N ALA A 86 -1.17 -14.81 -8.82
CA ALA A 86 -1.68 -16.17 -8.81
C ALA A 86 -0.50 -17.14 -8.84
N LEU A 87 -0.34 -17.87 -7.74
CA LEU A 87 0.52 -19.05 -7.73
C LEU A 87 -0.04 -20.01 -8.78
N ASP A 88 0.78 -20.40 -9.76
CA ASP A 88 0.38 -21.42 -10.74
C ASP A 88 0.34 -22.78 -10.03
N PHE A 89 -0.84 -23.15 -9.54
CA PHE A 89 -1.05 -24.41 -8.83
C PHE A 89 -0.86 -25.63 -9.71
N ASP A 90 -1.01 -25.51 -11.03
CA ASP A 90 -0.80 -26.63 -11.95
C ASP A 90 0.69 -26.86 -12.17
N ALA A 91 1.47 -25.79 -12.40
CA ALA A 91 2.93 -25.88 -12.44
C ALA A 91 3.51 -26.38 -11.10
N ALA A 92 3.00 -25.89 -9.97
CA ALA A 92 3.41 -26.37 -8.65
C ALA A 92 3.08 -27.85 -8.44
N ARG A 93 1.91 -28.32 -8.88
CA ARG A 93 1.50 -29.72 -8.79
C ARG A 93 2.40 -30.62 -9.65
N LEU A 94 2.75 -30.18 -10.86
CA LEU A 94 3.69 -30.89 -11.74
C LEU A 94 5.08 -31.03 -11.11
N GLU A 95 5.61 -29.96 -10.52
CA GLU A 95 6.92 -29.98 -9.85
C GLU A 95 6.93 -30.89 -8.63
N ILE A 96 5.89 -30.84 -7.78
CA ILE A 96 5.73 -31.74 -6.62
C ILE A 96 5.67 -33.20 -7.09
N GLY A 97 4.86 -33.50 -8.10
CA GLY A 97 4.74 -34.86 -8.66
C GLY A 97 6.07 -35.39 -9.17
N ARG A 98 6.86 -34.55 -9.86
CA ARG A 98 8.21 -34.90 -10.33
C ARG A 98 9.14 -35.27 -9.17
N ARG A 99 9.17 -34.45 -8.12
CA ARG A 99 10.01 -34.72 -6.94
C ARG A 99 9.60 -35.99 -6.21
N LEU A 100 8.30 -36.25 -6.08
CA LEU A 100 7.79 -37.48 -5.47
C LEU A 100 8.14 -38.72 -6.28
N ALA A 101 8.11 -38.63 -7.61
CA ALA A 101 8.55 -39.72 -8.49
C ALA A 101 10.04 -40.01 -8.28
N CYS A 102 10.90 -38.98 -8.29
CA CYS A 102 12.33 -39.15 -8.01
C CYS A 102 12.61 -39.78 -6.64
N LEU A 103 11.84 -39.42 -5.61
CA LEU A 103 11.96 -40.02 -4.28
C LEU A 103 11.53 -41.50 -4.26
N ARG A 104 10.53 -41.87 -5.05
CA ARG A 104 10.09 -43.27 -5.18
C ARG A 104 11.15 -44.10 -5.89
N ASP A 105 11.67 -43.60 -7.00
CA ASP A 105 12.73 -44.26 -7.77
C ASP A 105 14.00 -44.44 -6.93
N ALA A 106 14.29 -43.52 -6.00
CA ALA A 106 15.41 -43.63 -5.07
C ALA A 106 15.17 -44.59 -3.89
N GLY A 107 13.91 -44.97 -3.62
CA GLY A 107 13.53 -45.88 -2.53
C GLY A 107 13.35 -47.34 -2.93
N ASP A 108 13.20 -47.64 -4.22
CA ASP A 108 13.04 -49.00 -4.77
C ASP A 108 14.40 -49.68 -5.09
N GLY A 109 15.43 -49.41 -4.29
CA GLY A 109 16.78 -49.98 -4.39
C GLY A 109 17.13 -50.94 -3.26
#